data_AF-A0A942PYP5-F1
#
_entry.id   AF-A0A942PYP5-F1
#
_cell.length_a   1.000
_cell.length_b   1.000
_cell.length_c   1.000
_cell.angle_alpha   90.00
_cell.angle_beta   90.00
_cell.angle_gamma   90.00
#
_symmetry.space_group_name_H-M   'P 1'
#
loop_
_entity.id
_entity.type
_entity.pdbx_description
1 polymer ?
#
loop_
_entity_poly.entity_id
_entity_poly.type
_entity_poly.pdbx_seq_one_letter_code
_entity_poly.pdbx_strand_id
1 'polypeptide(L)' 'MIETKFGPIYEPENSEVRPLFEWLKKYQPTLDGSRAYSDVADIYLSLEFDLSKQNKRHAG' A
#
# COMPACT_ATOMS: atom_id res chain seq x y z
N MET A 1 2.58 9.23 -3.85
CA MET A 1 2.14 9.32 -2.44
C MET A 1 0.66 9.68 -2.38
N ILE A 2 -0.09 9.10 -1.45
CA ILE A 2 -1.51 9.35 -1.21
C ILE A 2 -1.64 9.88 0.22
N GLU A 3 -2.26 11.04 0.39
CA GLU A 3 -2.63 11.57 1.71
C GLU A 3 -3.96 10.95 2.13
N THR A 4 -3.97 10.20 3.23
CA THR A 4 -5.18 9.57 3.78
C THR A 4 -5.43 10.05 5.20
N LYS A 5 -6.64 9.83 5.73
CA LYS A 5 -6.96 10.16 7.13
C LYS A 5 -6.13 9.40 8.17
N PHE A 6 -5.55 8.26 7.79
CA PHE A 6 -4.74 7.41 8.66
C PHE A 6 -3.24 7.67 8.51
N GLY A 7 -2.87 8.62 7.67
CA GLY A 7 -1.50 8.97 7.35
C GLY A 7 -1.15 8.72 5.88
N PRO A 8 0.09 9.03 5.49
CA PRO A 8 0.50 8.93 4.11
C PRO A 8 0.76 7.48 3.68
N ILE A 9 0.31 7.15 2.48
CA ILE A 9 0.65 5.89 1.80
C ILE A 9 1.63 6.22 0.66
N TYR A 10 2.83 5.67 0.74
CA TYR A 10 3.87 5.89 -0.26
C TYR A 10 3.73 4.92 -1.44
N GLU A 11 4.30 5.32 -2.58
CA GLU A 11 4.40 4.44 -3.75
C GLU A 11 5.26 3.23 -3.42
N PRO A 12 4.91 2.04 -3.93
CA PRO A 12 5.64 0.82 -3.62
C PRO A 12 6.97 0.76 -4.36
N GLU A 13 7.96 0.16 -3.72
CA GLU A 13 9.23 -0.22 -4.34
C GLU A 13 9.05 -1.49 -5.17
N ASN A 14 8.15 -2.40 -4.75
CA ASN A 14 7.88 -3.64 -5.46
C ASN A 14 6.76 -3.48 -6.50
N SER A 15 7.04 -3.87 -7.74
CA SER A 15 6.07 -3.79 -8.84
C SER A 15 4.84 -4.69 -8.65
N GLU A 16 4.97 -5.77 -7.85
CA GLU A 16 3.90 -6.73 -7.58
C GLU A 16 2.71 -6.13 -6.82
N VAL A 17 2.95 -5.17 -5.92
CA VAL A 17 1.88 -4.50 -5.15
C VAL A 17 1.38 -3.22 -5.81
N ARG A 18 1.96 -2.83 -6.95
CA ARG A 18 1.58 -1.62 -7.68
C ARG A 18 0.10 -1.57 -8.09
N PRO A 19 -0.54 -2.67 -8.54
CA PRO A 19 -1.98 -2.65 -8.83
C PRO A 19 -2.83 -2.25 -7.61
N LEU A 20 -2.41 -2.68 -6.41
CA LEU A 20 -3.12 -2.35 -5.17
C LEU A 20 -2.91 -0.89 -4.78
N PHE A 21 -1.71 -0.35 -4.98
CA PHE A 21 -1.44 1.08 -4.82
C PHE A 21 -2.29 1.94 -5.76
N GLU A 22 -2.40 1.57 -7.04
CA GLU A 22 -3.24 2.31 -8.00
C GLU A 22 -4.73 2.22 -7.65
N TRP A 23 -5.18 1.09 -7.08
CA TRP A 23 -6.53 0.99 -6.51
C TRP A 23 -6.73 1.98 -5.36
N LEU A 24 -5.82 2.00 -4.39
CA LEU A 24 -5.87 2.94 -3.25
C LEU A 24 -5.89 4.39 -3.72
N LYS A 25 -5.09 4.73 -4.73
CA LYS A 25 -5.05 6.07 -5.33
C LYS A 25 -6.36 6.43 -6.01
N LYS A 26 -6.92 5.52 -6.81
CA LYS A 26 -8.18 5.73 -7.54
C LYS A 26 -9.37 5.94 -6.61
N TYR A 27 -9.43 5.20 -5.51
CA TYR A 27 -10.58 5.20 -4.60
C TYR A 27 -10.40 6.08 -3.36
N GLN A 28 -9.24 6.70 -3.16
CA GLN A 28 -9.02 7.63 -2.04
C GLN A 28 -10.10 8.72 -1.95
N PRO A 29 -10.47 9.43 -3.04
CA PRO A 29 -11.42 10.55 -2.92
C PRO A 29 -12.82 10.13 -2.46
N THR A 30 -13.18 8.85 -2.61
CA THR A 30 -14.54 8.36 -2.36
C THR A 30 -14.63 7.44 -1.15
N LEU A 31 -13.55 6.73 -0.81
CA LEU A 31 -13.55 5.72 0.25
C LEU A 31 -12.64 6.05 1.44
N ASP A 32 -11.88 7.15 1.40
CA ASP A 32 -11.01 7.54 2.52
C ASP A 32 -11.79 7.79 3.82
N GLY A 33 -11.35 7.15 4.90
CA GLY A 33 -12.03 7.08 6.18
C GLY A 33 -13.05 5.94 6.31
N SER A 34 -13.32 5.17 5.25
CA SER A 34 -14.12 3.95 5.35
C SER A 34 -13.30 2.78 5.90
N ARG A 35 -14.00 1.83 6.53
CA ARG A 35 -13.35 0.61 7.04
C ARG A 35 -12.74 -0.22 5.92
N ALA A 36 -13.46 -0.39 4.82
CA ALA A 36 -12.99 -1.15 3.67
C ALA A 36 -11.71 -0.55 3.05
N TYR A 37 -11.61 0.78 2.95
CA TYR A 37 -10.39 1.42 2.47
C TYR A 37 -9.21 1.20 3.43
N SER A 38 -9.47 1.30 4.73
CA SER A 38 -8.46 1.07 5.78
C SER A 38 -7.94 -0.36 5.73
N ASP A 39 -8.82 -1.36 5.65
CA ASP A 39 -8.43 -2.77 5.59
C ASP A 39 -7.58 -3.06 4.34
N VAL A 40 -7.91 -2.45 3.18
CA VAL A 40 -7.12 -2.59 1.95
C VAL A 40 -5.76 -1.89 2.06
N ALA A 41 -5.71 -0.72 2.69
CA ALA A 41 -4.46 -0.02 2.95
C ALA A 41 -3.53 -0.86 3.85
N ASP A 42 -4.07 -1.48 4.90
CA ASP A 42 -3.31 -2.35 5.80
C ASP A 42 -2.76 -3.58 5.07
N ILE A 43 -3.55 -4.19 4.16
CA ILE A 43 -3.10 -5.30 3.31
C ILE A 43 -1.95 -4.84 2.41
N TYR A 44 -2.08 -3.68 1.76
CA TYR A 44 -1.02 -3.11 0.91
C TYR A 44 0.28 -2.91 1.68
N LEU A 45 0.21 -2.27 2.85
CA LEU A 45 1.40 -1.99 3.66
C LEU A 45 2.07 -3.27 4.15
N SER A 46 1.28 -4.29 4.51
CA SER A 46 1.78 -5.60 4.92
C SER A 46 2.50 -6.33 3.78
N LEU A 47 1.90 -6.34 2.58
CA LEU A 47 2.50 -6.99 1.41
C LEU A 47 3.81 -6.31 0.99
N GLU A 48 3.83 -4.97 0.94
CA GLU A 48 5.03 -4.22 0.58
C GLU A 48 6.17 -4.46 1.59
N PHE A 49 5.83 -4.49 2.88
CA PHE A 49 6.80 -4.80 3.94
C PHE A 49 7.38 -6.20 3.79
N ASP A 50 6.55 -7.21 3.54
CA ASP A 50 6.99 -8.59 3.39
C ASP A 50 7.86 -8.79 2.14
N LEU A 51 7.51 -8.18 1.01
CA LEU A 51 8.32 -8.22 -0.21
C LEU A 51 9.65 -7.49 -0.03
N SER A 52 9.65 -6.33 0.65
CA SER A 52 10.89 -5.60 0.97
C SER A 52 11.85 -6.44 1.82
N LYS A 53 11.33 -7.28 2.73
CA LYS A 53 12.13 -8.21 3.53
C LYS A 53 12.68 -9.36 2.70
N GLN A 54 11.88 -9.90 1.78
CA GLN A 54 12.32 -10.98 0.90
C GLN A 54 13.46 -10.52 0.00
N ASN A 55 13.34 -9.35 -0.63
CA ASN A 55 14.41 -8.77 -1.45
C ASN A 55 15.71 -8.56 -0.65
N LYS A 56 15.61 -8.14 0.62
CA LYS A 56 16.79 -7.99 1.51
C LYS A 56 17.46 -9.32 1.88
N ARG A 57 16.73 -10.44 1.90
CA ARG A 57 17.27 -11.77 2.23
C ARG A 57 17.98 -12.44 1.06
N HIS A 58 17.63 -12.09 -0.17
CA HIS A 58 18.25 -12.65 -1.38
C HIS A 58 19.48 -11.87 -1.87
N ALA A 59 19.78 -10.72 -1.26
CA ALA A 59 20.92 -9.86 -1.60
C ALA A 59 22.18 -10.12 -0.73
N GLY A 60 22.19 -11.19 0.08
CA GLY A 60 23.28 -11.55 1.00
C GLY A 60 23.94 -12.87 0.66
#